data_AF-A0A067DLN5-F1
#
_entry.id   AF-A0A067DLN5-F1
#
_cell.length_a   1.000
_cell.length_b   1.000
_cell.length_c   1.000
_cell.angle_alpha   90.00
_cell.angle_beta   90.00
_cell.angle_gamma   90.00
#
_symmetry.space_group_name_H-M   'P 1'
#
loop_
_entity.id
_entity.type
_entity.pdbx_description
1 polymer ?
#
loop_
_entity_poly.entity_id
_entity_poly.type
_entity_poly.pdbx_seq_one_letter_code
_entity_poly.pdbx_strand_id
1 'polypeptide(L)'
;IRGLAWPAVLTGWVAQSASLGMKDSWGPLKALVVASAVNGIGDIVLCRFLGYGIAGAAWATMASQVIAAYMMIINLNQKGYNAFAISIPLPSELLAIFELAAPVFVMMMSKVAFFTLLTYFATSMGTITLAAHQVMIQTLMMCTVWGEPLAQTAQSFMPEFLYGMNRNLAKHGCC
;
A
#
# COMPACT_ATOMS: atom_id res chain seq x y z
N ILE A 1 -15.97 -7.07 -8.39
CA ILE A 1 -14.93 -8.12 -8.29
C ILE A 1 -13.76 -7.63 -7.46
N ARG A 2 -12.90 -6.72 -7.96
CA ARG A 2 -11.77 -6.15 -7.18
C ARG A 2 -12.21 -5.52 -5.85
N GLY A 3 -13.43 -4.98 -5.82
CA GLY A 3 -14.06 -4.43 -4.62
C GLY A 3 -14.11 -5.38 -3.41
N LEU A 4 -14.21 -6.69 -3.65
CA LEU A 4 -14.28 -7.71 -2.59
C LEU A 4 -12.93 -7.92 -1.89
N ALA A 5 -11.82 -7.58 -2.56
CA ALA A 5 -10.49 -7.68 -1.95
C ALA A 5 -10.13 -6.48 -1.07
N TRP A 6 -10.89 -5.38 -1.07
CA TRP A 6 -10.53 -4.18 -0.30
C TRP A 6 -10.26 -4.43 1.18
N PRO A 7 -11.07 -5.20 1.93
CA PRO A 7 -10.76 -5.49 3.34
C PRO A 7 -9.44 -6.24 3.49
N ALA A 8 -9.16 -7.22 2.64
CA ALA A 8 -7.90 -7.96 2.64
C ALA A 8 -6.71 -7.06 2.25
N VAL A 9 -6.87 -6.18 1.26
CA VAL A 9 -5.83 -5.24 0.84
C VAL A 9 -5.51 -4.25 1.94
N LEU A 10 -6.52 -3.70 2.61
CA LEU A 10 -6.34 -2.76 3.73
C LEU A 10 -5.57 -3.43 4.88
N THR A 11 -5.96 -4.64 5.28
CA THR A 11 -5.23 -5.40 6.30
C THR A 11 -3.80 -5.71 5.86
N GLY A 12 -3.58 -6.07 4.60
CA GLY A 12 -2.25 -6.27 4.01
C GLY A 12 -1.38 -5.00 4.04
N TRP A 13 -1.95 -3.83 3.73
CA TRP A 13 -1.23 -2.56 3.80
C TRP A 13 -0.85 -2.18 5.23
N VAL A 14 -1.74 -2.42 6.19
CA VAL A 14 -1.42 -2.21 7.62
C VAL A 14 -0.28 -3.15 8.05
N ALA A 15 -0.34 -4.42 7.67
CA ALA A 15 0.71 -5.40 7.95
C ALA A 15 2.05 -5.05 7.27
N GLN A 16 2.01 -4.53 6.04
CA GLN A 16 3.17 -4.04 5.31
C GLN A 16 3.83 -2.86 6.02
N SER A 17 3.03 -1.84 6.39
CA SER A 17 3.52 -0.67 7.12
C SER A 17 4.11 -1.05 8.47
N ALA A 18 3.49 -2.00 9.18
CA ALA A 18 4.04 -2.55 10.43
C ALA A 18 5.39 -3.26 10.19
N SER A 19 5.49 -4.11 9.16
CA SER A 19 6.75 -4.78 8.79
C SER A 19 7.87 -3.79 8.46
N LEU A 20 7.54 -2.75 7.69
CA LEU A 20 8.47 -1.67 7.33
C LEU A 20 8.92 -0.86 8.55
N GLY A 21 8.01 -0.53 9.46
CA GLY A 21 8.33 0.12 10.73
C GLY A 21 9.24 -0.73 11.63
N MET A 22 9.13 -2.06 11.56
CA MET A 22 10.06 -3.00 12.20
C MET A 22 11.38 -3.17 11.44
N LYS A 23 11.62 -2.37 10.40
CA LYS A 23 12.78 -2.44 9.49
C LYS A 23 12.92 -3.79 8.78
N ASP A 24 11.81 -4.52 8.62
CA ASP A 24 11.76 -5.73 7.83
C ASP A 24 11.21 -5.49 6.43
N SER A 25 12.12 -5.33 5.48
CA SER A 25 11.77 -5.23 4.06
C SER A 25 11.67 -6.59 3.37
N TRP A 26 12.20 -7.67 3.95
CA TRP A 26 12.27 -8.99 3.29
C TRP A 26 10.93 -9.70 3.27
N GLY A 27 10.13 -9.58 4.34
CA GLY A 27 8.78 -10.14 4.39
C GLY A 27 7.86 -9.55 3.33
N PRO A 28 7.68 -8.21 3.28
CA PRO A 28 6.91 -7.54 2.24
C PRO A 28 7.43 -7.83 0.82
N LEU A 29 8.75 -7.88 0.62
CA LEU A 29 9.35 -8.16 -0.68
C LEU A 29 9.00 -9.57 -1.19
N LYS A 30 9.11 -10.60 -0.34
CA LYS A 30 8.74 -11.97 -0.70
C LYS A 30 7.25 -12.08 -1.06
N ALA A 31 6.38 -11.47 -0.25
CA ALA A 31 4.95 -11.44 -0.51
C ALA A 31 4.62 -10.75 -1.85
N LEU A 32 5.31 -9.64 -2.15
CA LEU A 32 5.17 -8.92 -3.41
C LEU A 32 5.59 -9.76 -4.63
N VAL A 33 6.71 -10.46 -4.55
CA VAL A 33 7.20 -11.33 -5.63
C VAL A 33 6.20 -12.46 -5.91
N VAL A 34 5.72 -13.13 -4.86
CA VAL A 34 4.72 -14.21 -5.00
C VAL A 34 3.42 -13.67 -5.58
N ALA A 35 2.93 -12.54 -5.06
CA ALA A 35 1.71 -11.92 -5.56
C ALA A 35 1.82 -11.51 -7.03
N SER A 36 2.97 -10.97 -7.44
CA SER A 36 3.21 -10.57 -8.83
C SER A 36 3.26 -11.78 -9.78
N ALA A 37 3.87 -12.89 -9.34
CA ALA A 37 3.89 -14.13 -10.08
C ALA A 37 2.48 -14.74 -10.24
N VAL A 38 1.70 -14.79 -9.15
CA VAL A 38 0.30 -15.25 -9.20
C VAL A 38 -0.55 -14.36 -10.10
N ASN A 39 -0.31 -13.06 -10.09
CA ASN A 39 -1.03 -12.09 -10.92
C ASN A 39 -0.77 -12.35 -12.40
N GLY A 40 0.51 -12.41 -12.80
CA GLY A 40 0.88 -12.64 -14.20
C GLY A 40 0.44 -14.01 -14.72
N ILE A 41 0.61 -15.07 -13.93
CA ILE A 41 0.14 -16.42 -14.30
C ILE A 41 -1.39 -16.43 -14.40
N GLY A 42 -2.08 -15.83 -13.44
CA GLY A 42 -3.53 -15.71 -13.43
C GLY A 42 -4.06 -14.96 -14.64
N ASP A 43 -3.42 -13.86 -15.03
CA ASP A 43 -3.78 -13.10 -16.22
C ASP A 43 -3.62 -13.95 -17.49
N ILE A 44 -2.51 -14.67 -17.65
CA ILE A 44 -2.30 -15.56 -18.80
C ILE A 44 -3.37 -16.64 -18.84
N VAL A 45 -3.62 -17.34 -17.73
CA VAL A 45 -4.59 -18.44 -17.68
C VAL A 45 -6.02 -17.93 -17.91
N LEU A 46 -6.48 -16.97 -17.13
CA LEU A 46 -7.87 -16.53 -17.16
C LEU A 46 -8.20 -15.70 -18.41
N CYS A 47 -7.26 -14.88 -18.90
CA CYS A 47 -7.51 -14.05 -20.08
C CYS A 47 -7.25 -14.81 -21.38
N ARG A 48 -6.17 -15.60 -21.49
CA ARG A 48 -5.80 -16.27 -22.75
C ARG A 48 -6.48 -17.63 -22.92
N PHE A 49 -6.59 -18.45 -21.86
CA PHE A 49 -7.12 -19.81 -21.98
C PHE A 49 -8.63 -19.89 -21.69
N LEU A 50 -9.12 -19.16 -20.69
CA LEU A 50 -10.56 -19.18 -20.34
C LEU A 50 -11.39 -18.09 -21.04
N GLY A 51 -10.75 -17.16 -21.75
CA GLY A 51 -11.45 -16.14 -22.54
C GLY A 51 -12.23 -15.10 -21.72
N TYR A 52 -12.02 -15.03 -20.40
CA TYR A 52 -12.73 -14.09 -19.53
C TYR A 52 -12.26 -12.63 -19.68
N GLY A 53 -11.17 -12.38 -20.41
CA GLY A 53 -10.66 -11.05 -20.73
C GLY A 53 -10.55 -10.14 -19.49
N ILE A 54 -11.25 -9.01 -19.50
CA ILE A 54 -11.22 -8.00 -18.43
C ILE A 54 -11.69 -8.57 -17.08
N ALA A 55 -12.69 -9.47 -17.08
CA ALA A 55 -13.16 -10.11 -15.85
C ALA A 55 -12.10 -11.06 -15.29
N GLY A 56 -11.38 -11.78 -16.17
CA GLY A 56 -10.26 -12.64 -15.81
C GLY A 56 -9.14 -11.88 -15.10
N ALA A 57 -8.73 -10.73 -15.66
CA ALA A 57 -7.71 -9.87 -15.07
C ALA A 57 -8.13 -9.30 -13.70
N ALA A 58 -9.43 -9.00 -13.54
CA ALA A 58 -9.97 -8.57 -12.25
C ALA A 58 -9.86 -9.67 -11.18
N TRP A 59 -10.17 -10.93 -11.50
CA TRP A 59 -10.05 -12.08 -10.59
C TRP A 59 -8.61 -12.42 -10.27
N ALA A 60 -7.72 -12.45 -11.27
CA ALA A 60 -6.29 -12.69 -11.07
C ALA A 60 -5.67 -11.67 -10.12
N THR A 61 -6.01 -10.38 -10.28
CA THR A 61 -5.51 -9.36 -9.36
C THR A 61 -6.10 -9.47 -7.97
N MET A 62 -7.40 -9.76 -7.86
CA MET A 62 -8.05 -9.94 -6.57
C MET A 62 -7.38 -11.09 -5.79
N ALA A 63 -7.16 -12.25 -6.42
CA ALA A 63 -6.51 -13.40 -5.80
C ALA A 63 -5.08 -13.08 -5.34
N SER A 64 -4.30 -12.40 -6.20
CA SER A 64 -2.93 -12.00 -5.90
C SER A 64 -2.84 -11.08 -4.69
N GLN A 65 -3.75 -10.11 -4.60
CA GLN A 65 -3.84 -9.17 -3.47
C GLN A 65 -4.20 -9.87 -2.16
N VAL A 66 -5.14 -10.84 -2.20
CA VAL A 66 -5.50 -11.63 -1.02
C VAL A 66 -4.34 -12.50 -0.55
N ILE A 67 -3.62 -13.14 -1.48
CA ILE A 67 -2.43 -13.95 -1.16
C ILE A 67 -1.33 -13.08 -0.56
N ALA A 68 -1.09 -11.89 -1.11
CA ALA A 68 -0.12 -10.94 -0.57
C ALA A 68 -0.45 -10.57 0.88
N ALA A 69 -1.70 -10.21 1.15
CA ALA A 69 -2.17 -9.86 2.48
C ALA A 69 -1.99 -11.02 3.47
N TYR A 70 -2.35 -12.24 3.06
CA TYR A 70 -2.22 -13.42 3.92
C TYR A 70 -0.75 -13.74 4.24
N MET A 71 0.14 -13.66 3.25
CA MET A 71 1.58 -13.85 3.45
C MET A 71 2.18 -12.79 4.39
N MET A 72 1.74 -11.54 4.30
CA MET A 72 2.19 -10.47 5.21
C MET A 72 1.73 -10.71 6.65
N ILE A 73 0.48 -11.17 6.85
CA ILE A 73 -0.04 -11.52 8.17
C ILE A 73 0.74 -12.70 8.79
N ILE A 74 1.03 -13.74 8.01
CA ILE A 74 1.84 -14.89 8.48
C ILE A 74 3.24 -14.42 8.88
N ASN A 75 3.87 -13.54 8.10
CA ASN A 75 5.20 -13.04 8.41
C ASN A 75 5.22 -12.26 9.73
N LEU A 76 4.20 -11.44 9.99
CA LEU A 76 4.00 -10.76 11.27
C LEU A 76 3.82 -11.75 12.44
N ASN A 77 2.99 -12.77 12.26
CA ASN A 77 2.76 -13.81 13.29
C ASN A 77 4.04 -14.60 13.61
N GLN A 78 4.85 -14.93 12.61
CA GLN A 78 6.14 -15.61 12.82
C GLN A 78 7.15 -14.75 13.60
N LYS A 79 6.96 -13.44 13.62
CA LYS A 79 7.79 -12.49 14.38
C LYS A 79 7.25 -12.18 15.78
N GLY A 80 6.25 -12.93 16.24
CA GLY A 80 5.71 -12.83 17.59
C GLY A 80 4.66 -11.73 17.76
N TYR A 81 4.24 -11.05 16.69
CA TYR A 81 3.07 -10.17 16.74
C TYR A 81 1.81 -11.01 16.57
N ASN A 82 0.92 -11.02 17.57
CA ASN A 82 -0.43 -11.57 17.37
C ASN A 82 -1.24 -10.59 16.50
N ALA A 83 -1.17 -10.74 15.18
CA ALA A 83 -1.94 -9.91 14.25
C ALA A 83 -3.46 -10.03 14.45
N PHE A 84 -3.91 -11.05 15.18
CA PHE A 84 -5.31 -11.31 15.55
C PHE A 84 -5.68 -10.83 16.97
N ALA A 85 -4.75 -10.27 17.74
CA ALA A 85 -5.09 -9.67 19.03
C ALA A 85 -5.78 -8.32 18.79
N ILE A 86 -7.11 -8.36 18.69
CA ILE A 86 -7.96 -7.17 18.76
C ILE A 86 -7.80 -6.58 20.17
N SER A 87 -6.95 -5.57 20.28
CA SER A 87 -6.93 -4.67 21.43
C SER A 87 -7.72 -3.43 21.05
N ILE A 88 -8.79 -3.15 21.79
CA ILE A 88 -9.62 -1.97 21.54
C ILE A 88 -8.85 -0.75 22.07
N PRO A 89 -8.45 0.20 21.20
CA PRO A 89 -7.65 1.35 21.61
C PRO A 89 -8.48 2.32 22.46
N LEU A 90 -7.83 3.02 23.39
CA LEU A 90 -8.46 4.04 24.21
C LEU A 90 -8.80 5.28 23.34
N PRO A 91 -9.82 6.09 23.66
CA PRO A 91 -10.15 7.29 22.87
C PRO A 91 -9.01 8.30 22.74
N SER A 92 -8.10 8.36 23.72
CA SER A 92 -6.90 9.21 23.63
C SER A 92 -5.88 8.70 22.61
N GLU A 93 -5.74 7.38 22.46
CA GLU A 93 -4.87 6.77 21.45
C GLU A 93 -5.44 6.94 20.04
N LEU A 94 -6.77 6.85 19.91
CA LEU A 94 -7.47 7.15 18.65
C LEU A 94 -7.26 8.61 18.23
N LEU A 95 -7.31 9.55 19.17
CA LEU A 95 -7.09 10.97 18.89
C LEU A 95 -5.64 11.22 18.44
N ALA A 96 -4.66 10.58 19.09
CA ALA A 96 -3.26 10.66 18.67
C ALA A 96 -3.01 10.07 17.27
N ILE A 97 -3.63 8.93 16.95
CA ILE A 97 -3.58 8.34 15.60
C ILE A 97 -4.21 9.31 14.59
N PHE A 98 -5.35 9.90 14.93
CA PHE A 98 -6.05 10.83 14.05
C PHE A 98 -5.24 12.10 13.81
N GLU A 99 -4.59 12.66 14.84
CA GLU A 99 -3.73 13.84 14.73
C GLU A 99 -2.52 13.59 13.80
N LEU A 100 -1.96 12.38 13.83
CA LEU A 100 -0.89 11.96 12.91
C LEU A 100 -1.41 11.69 11.49
N ALA A 101 -2.59 11.09 11.36
CA ALA A 101 -3.16 10.71 10.07
C ALA A 101 -3.80 11.89 9.31
N ALA A 102 -4.36 12.87 10.01
CA ALA A 102 -5.10 13.98 9.41
C ALA A 102 -4.25 14.82 8.43
N PRO A 103 -3.01 15.22 8.74
CA PRO A 103 -2.17 15.94 7.78
C PRO A 103 -1.86 15.12 6.53
N VAL A 104 -1.57 13.83 6.68
CA VAL A 104 -1.29 12.92 5.56
C VAL A 104 -2.53 12.73 4.69
N PHE A 105 -3.69 12.62 5.32
CA PHE A 105 -4.98 12.50 4.64
C PHE A 105 -5.30 13.75 3.81
N VAL A 106 -5.17 14.94 4.40
CA VAL A 106 -5.37 16.21 3.70
C VAL A 106 -4.42 16.33 2.51
N MET A 107 -3.13 16.04 2.71
CA MET A 107 -2.14 16.06 1.63
C MET A 107 -2.50 15.12 0.47
N MET A 108 -2.91 13.88 0.78
CA MET A 108 -3.29 12.90 -0.25
C MET A 108 -4.58 13.30 -0.98
N MET A 109 -5.57 13.83 -0.26
CA MET A 109 -6.81 14.31 -0.87
C MET A 109 -6.55 15.51 -1.79
N SER A 110 -5.72 16.46 -1.37
CA SER A 110 -5.29 17.58 -2.22
C SER A 110 -4.55 17.11 -3.46
N LYS A 111 -3.66 16.12 -3.33
CA LYS A 111 -2.95 15.52 -4.47
C LYS A 111 -3.92 14.91 -5.48
N VAL A 112 -4.87 14.09 -5.01
CA VAL A 112 -5.88 13.44 -5.85
C VAL A 112 -6.75 14.49 -6.55
N ALA A 113 -7.21 15.52 -5.81
CA ALA A 113 -8.01 16.60 -6.37
C ALA A 113 -7.26 17.36 -7.49
N PHE A 114 -5.98 17.67 -7.28
CA PHE A 114 -5.15 18.35 -8.26
C PHE A 114 -4.98 17.55 -9.55
N PHE A 115 -4.58 16.27 -9.47
CA PHE A 115 -4.45 15.42 -10.65
C PHE A 115 -5.79 15.17 -11.36
N THR A 116 -6.89 15.09 -10.60
CA THR A 116 -8.23 14.98 -11.18
C THR A 116 -8.58 16.22 -11.98
N LEU A 117 -8.26 17.42 -11.47
CA LEU A 117 -8.49 18.68 -12.17
C LEU A 117 -7.65 18.78 -13.45
N LEU A 118 -6.37 18.38 -13.40
CA LEU A 118 -5.51 18.31 -14.60
C LEU A 118 -6.10 17.37 -15.66
N THR A 119 -6.55 16.19 -15.24
CA THR A 119 -7.17 15.20 -16.13
C THR A 119 -8.48 15.73 -16.72
N TYR A 120 -9.27 16.45 -15.92
CA TYR A 120 -10.51 17.08 -16.37
C TYR A 120 -10.26 18.10 -17.50
N PHE A 121 -9.29 19.00 -17.32
CA PHE A 121 -8.91 19.94 -18.38
C PHE A 121 -8.37 19.22 -19.62
N ALA A 122 -7.47 18.23 -19.45
CA ALA A 122 -6.96 17.45 -20.57
C ALA A 122 -8.08 16.73 -21.36
N THR A 123 -9.12 16.26 -20.66
CA THR A 123 -10.27 15.60 -21.28
C THR A 123 -11.13 16.59 -22.08
N SER A 124 -11.30 17.83 -21.58
CA SER A 124 -12.05 18.88 -22.30
C SER A 124 -11.38 19.37 -23.59
N MET A 125 -10.06 19.17 -23.73
CA MET A 125 -9.27 19.59 -24.90
C MET A 125 -9.24 18.56 -26.04
N GLY A 126 -10.03 17.49 -25.93
CA GLY A 126 -10.16 16.44 -26.95
C GLY A 126 -9.27 15.21 -26.72
N THR A 127 -9.55 14.17 -27.50
CA THR A 127 -8.99 12.81 -27.30
C THR A 127 -7.49 12.71 -27.53
N ILE A 128 -6.94 13.46 -28.48
CA ILE A 128 -5.50 13.46 -28.77
C ILE A 128 -4.72 14.05 -27.58
N THR A 129 -5.20 15.16 -27.03
CA THR A 129 -4.62 15.81 -25.84
C THR A 129 -4.69 14.89 -24.62
N LEU A 130 -5.82 14.20 -24.41
CA LEU A 130 -5.96 13.23 -23.34
C LEU A 130 -5.00 12.04 -23.50
N ALA A 131 -4.85 11.49 -24.71
CA ALA A 131 -3.92 10.40 -24.96
C ALA A 131 -2.46 10.82 -24.70
N ALA A 132 -2.07 12.00 -25.18
CA ALA A 132 -0.74 12.56 -24.91
C ALA A 132 -0.51 12.80 -23.41
N HIS A 133 -1.51 13.33 -22.71
CA HIS A 133 -1.47 13.54 -21.27
C HIS A 133 -1.26 12.23 -20.48
N GLN A 134 -1.97 11.16 -20.87
CA GLN A 134 -1.81 9.84 -20.25
C GLN A 134 -0.38 9.30 -20.42
N VAL A 135 0.17 9.34 -21.63
CA VAL A 135 1.54 8.87 -21.88
C VAL A 135 2.57 9.69 -21.10
N MET A 136 2.39 11.02 -21.05
CA MET A 136 3.29 11.91 -20.32
C MET A 136 3.26 11.64 -18.81
N ILE A 137 2.07 11.49 -18.20
CA ILE A 137 1.95 11.17 -16.77
C ILE A 137 2.60 9.82 -16.45
N GLN A 138 2.37 8.79 -17.25
CA GLN A 138 2.97 7.48 -16.99
C GLN A 138 4.49 7.52 -17.10
N THR A 139 5.02 8.28 -18.07
CA THR A 139 6.47 8.47 -18.22
C THR A 139 7.05 9.24 -17.03
N LEU A 140 6.38 10.30 -16.57
CA LEU A 140 6.78 11.04 -15.37
C LEU A 140 6.80 10.12 -14.13
N MET A 141 5.72 9.35 -13.92
CA MET A 141 5.62 8.43 -12.79
C MET A 141 6.71 7.35 -12.81
N MET A 142 7.07 6.87 -14.01
CA MET A 142 8.19 5.94 -14.20
C MET A 142 9.53 6.57 -13.76
N CYS A 143 9.77 7.84 -14.10
CA CYS A 143 10.96 8.56 -13.64
C CYS A 143 10.98 8.77 -12.12
N THR A 144 9.81 8.97 -11.49
CA THR A 144 9.70 9.24 -10.04
C THR A 144 9.61 7.99 -9.17
N VAL A 145 9.62 6.78 -9.76
CA VAL A 145 9.34 5.52 -9.04
C VAL A 145 10.26 5.27 -7.84
N TRP A 146 11.51 5.75 -7.91
CA TRP A 146 12.51 5.58 -6.87
C TRP A 146 12.26 6.43 -5.61
N GLY A 147 11.44 7.48 -5.72
CA GLY A 147 11.17 8.40 -4.62
C GLY A 147 10.38 7.77 -3.48
N GLU A 148 9.39 6.94 -3.82
CA GLU A 148 8.51 6.29 -2.84
C GLU A 148 9.24 5.30 -1.91
N PRO A 149 10.02 4.32 -2.43
CA PRO A 149 10.78 3.42 -1.55
C PRO A 149 11.82 4.18 -0.72
N LEU A 150 12.42 5.24 -1.28
CA LEU A 150 13.35 6.09 -0.52
C LEU A 150 12.64 6.84 0.61
N ALA A 151 11.45 7.38 0.37
CA ALA A 151 10.65 8.02 1.40
C ALA A 151 10.21 7.02 2.49
N GLN A 152 9.80 5.81 2.12
CA GLN A 152 9.40 4.77 3.06
C GLN A 152 10.58 4.28 3.93
N THR A 153 11.76 4.12 3.34
CA THR A 153 12.98 3.81 4.11
C THR A 153 13.32 4.96 5.06
N ALA A 154 13.28 6.21 4.61
CA ALA A 154 13.50 7.36 5.48
C ALA A 154 12.51 7.37 6.65
N GLN A 155 11.22 7.14 6.41
CA GLN A 155 10.20 7.08 7.47
C GLN A 155 10.44 5.94 8.47
N SER A 156 10.98 4.81 8.02
CA SER A 156 11.24 3.65 8.88
C SER A 156 12.52 3.77 9.71
N PHE A 157 13.55 4.46 9.18
CA PHE A 157 14.86 4.55 9.83
C PHE A 157 15.12 5.89 10.54
N MET A 158 14.57 7.01 10.06
CA MET A 158 14.81 8.35 10.60
C MET A 158 14.40 8.54 12.08
N PRO A 159 13.29 7.96 12.58
CA PRO A 159 12.91 8.11 13.99
C PRO A 159 13.96 7.57 14.96
N GLU A 160 14.65 6.47 14.62
CA GLU A 160 15.71 5.91 15.48
C GLU A 160 16.93 6.83 15.56
N PHE A 161 17.33 7.44 14.44
CA PHE A 161 18.45 8.38 14.39
C PHE A 161 18.16 9.68 15.16
N LEU A 162 16.92 10.17 15.12
CA LEU A 162 16.52 11.44 15.78
C LEU A 162 16.29 11.30 17.29
N TYR A 163 15.71 10.18 17.74
CA TYR A 163 15.28 10.02 19.13
C TYR A 163 16.09 8.99 19.94
N GLY A 164 17.01 8.27 19.29
CA GLY A 164 17.86 7.25 19.91
C GLY A 164 17.15 5.91 20.12
N MET A 165 17.91 4.81 19.99
CA MET A 165 17.44 3.42 19.98
C MET A 165 16.60 2.98 21.19
N ASN A 166 16.71 3.68 22.34
CA ASN A 166 16.19 3.22 23.63
C ASN A 166 14.96 3.97 24.19
N ARG A 167 14.41 5.00 23.53
CA ARG A 167 13.27 5.76 24.12
C ARG A 167 11.88 5.24 23.77
N ASN A 168 11.73 4.37 22.76
CA ASN A 168 10.41 3.84 22.37
C ASN A 168 9.90 2.70 23.28
N LEU A 169 10.78 1.98 23.99
CA LEU A 169 10.36 0.89 24.89
C LEU A 169 9.91 1.37 26.28
N ALA A 170 10.22 2.61 26.66
CA ALA A 170 9.94 3.14 28.00
C ALA A 170 8.54 3.76 28.17
N LYS A 171 7.74 3.91 27.09
CA LYS A 171 6.40 4.52 27.18
C LYS A 171 5.22 3.54 27.21
N HIS A 172 5.46 2.22 27.09
CA HIS A 172 4.42 1.20 27.26
C HIS A 172 4.75 0.14 28.34
N GLY A 173 5.75 0.42 29.18
CA GLY A 173 6.01 -0.35 30.39
C GLY A 173 5.21 0.23 31.57
N CYS A 174 4.09 -0.42 31.87
CA CYS A 174 3.51 -0.58 33.21
C CYS A 174 3.89 0.47 34.28
N CYS A 175 2.92 1.33 34.62
CA CYS A 175 2.57 1.69 35.99
C CYS A 175 1.06 1.96 36.02
#